data_AF-A0A956FGR2-F1
#
_entry.id   AF-A0A956FGR2-F1
#
_cell.length_a   1.000
_cell.length_b   1.000
_cell.length_c   1.000
_cell.angle_alpha   90.00
_cell.angle_beta   90.00
_cell.angle_gamma   90.00
#
_symmetry.space_group_name_H-M   'P 1'
#
loop_
_entity.id
_entity.type
_entity.pdbx_description
1 polymer ?
#
loop_
_entity_poly.entity_id
_entity_poly.type
_entity_poly.pdbx_seq_one_letter_code
_entity_poly.pdbx_strand_id
1 'polypeptide(L)'
;MMAPADRARSASASAPMDPYGQAPIQCPQCGAPAPFRGTAVSLVCEYCNSTVVRTGVDVRLVGQVSALVDNGSPIILGSRGRHRTLPFEVAGRLQVRYGRGTWNEWFLEFVDGTVGWLADAQGQYSIVRPKDPSVVAGRVPPYAALDVNMVLQIDGIEAVVVDRRGAAYKGAEGILPFEAEPGMSFYGADLRGWNGEFVSLDYGTNPNHASPVPYVGEAIELAEVGLHPLRQFEGWRFTGWQGQPGQSPR
;
A
#
# COMPACT_ATOMS: atom_id res chain seq x y z
N MET A 1 -14.21 69.57 -1.74
CA MET A 1 -13.89 68.74 -0.56
C MET A 1 -14.26 67.31 -0.88
N MET A 2 -13.34 66.39 -0.56
CA MET A 2 -13.33 64.97 -0.89
C MET A 2 -14.47 64.20 -0.20
N ALA A 3 -14.98 63.18 -0.87
CA ALA A 3 -15.50 61.98 -0.22
C ALA A 3 -14.87 60.77 -0.94
N PRO A 4 -14.00 59.97 -0.30
CA PRO A 4 -13.53 58.73 -0.89
C PRO A 4 -14.60 57.65 -0.74
N ALA A 5 -14.82 56.89 -1.81
CA ALA A 5 -15.68 55.71 -1.80
C ALA A 5 -15.02 54.58 -0.99
N ASP A 6 -15.75 54.07 0.01
CA ASP A 6 -15.39 52.90 0.78
C ASP A 6 -15.30 51.66 -0.11
N ARG A 7 -14.08 51.25 -0.45
CA ARG A 7 -13.81 49.88 -0.92
C ARG A 7 -13.86 48.95 0.30
N ALA A 8 -15.00 48.31 0.50
CA ALA A 8 -15.11 47.16 1.37
C ALA A 8 -14.10 46.09 0.92
N ARG A 9 -13.04 45.88 1.71
CA ARG A 9 -12.15 44.73 1.57
C ARG A 9 -12.95 43.50 1.97
N SER A 10 -13.20 42.61 1.02
CA SER A 10 -13.61 41.24 1.33
C SER A 10 -12.50 40.60 2.16
N ALA A 11 -12.78 40.34 3.43
CA ALA A 11 -11.92 39.51 4.26
C ALA A 11 -11.96 38.10 3.68
N SER A 12 -10.85 37.65 3.09
CA SER A 12 -10.69 36.24 2.74
C SER A 12 -10.64 35.45 4.04
N ALA A 13 -11.65 34.61 4.29
CA ALA A 13 -11.58 33.62 5.34
C ALA A 13 -10.35 32.74 5.08
N SER A 14 -9.40 32.73 6.03
CA SER A 14 -8.22 31.87 5.97
C SER A 14 -8.66 30.41 5.91
N ALA A 15 -8.12 29.65 4.95
CA ALA A 15 -8.38 28.22 4.84
C ALA A 15 -8.05 27.51 6.17
N PRO A 16 -8.85 26.50 6.59
CA PRO A 16 -8.57 25.78 7.82
C PRO A 16 -7.21 25.11 7.71
N MET A 17 -6.30 25.41 8.65
CA MET A 17 -4.96 24.80 8.69
C MET A 17 -5.02 23.43 9.37
N ASP A 18 -4.12 22.55 8.99
CA ASP A 18 -3.93 21.26 9.66
C ASP A 18 -3.31 21.45 11.08
N PRO A 19 -3.15 20.38 11.89
CA PRO A 19 -2.59 20.47 13.23
C PRO A 19 -1.17 21.06 13.32
N TYR A 20 -0.50 21.23 12.18
CA TYR A 20 0.85 21.77 12.07
C TYR A 20 0.89 23.16 11.43
N GLY A 21 -0.27 23.79 11.18
CA GLY A 21 -0.33 25.14 10.59
C GLY A 21 -0.07 25.16 9.08
N GLN A 22 -0.21 24.03 8.39
CA GLN A 22 -0.07 23.94 6.94
C GLN A 22 -1.44 24.00 6.27
N ALA A 23 -1.50 24.61 5.09
CA ALA A 23 -2.69 24.56 4.26
C ALA A 23 -2.96 23.09 3.89
N PRO A 24 -4.20 22.59 4.05
CA PRO A 24 -4.55 21.22 3.72
C PRO A 24 -4.25 20.99 2.24
N ILE A 25 -3.51 19.92 1.96
CA ILE A 25 -3.16 19.55 0.60
C ILE A 25 -4.45 19.22 -0.17
N GLN A 26 -4.60 19.82 -1.35
CA GLN A 26 -5.75 19.63 -2.22
C GLN A 26 -5.34 18.91 -3.49
N CYS A 27 -6.24 18.12 -4.05
CA CYS A 27 -6.06 17.51 -5.35
C CYS A 27 -5.97 18.61 -6.43
N PRO A 28 -4.86 18.72 -7.19
CA PRO A 28 -4.70 19.76 -8.20
C PRO A 28 -5.68 19.63 -9.37
N GLN A 29 -6.31 18.46 -9.55
CA GLN A 29 -7.27 18.21 -10.61
C GLN A 29 -8.69 18.68 -10.28
N CYS A 30 -9.15 18.49 -9.03
CA CYS A 30 -10.56 18.73 -8.68
C CYS A 30 -10.77 19.58 -7.41
N GLY A 31 -9.71 19.95 -6.69
CA GLY A 31 -9.79 20.75 -5.47
C GLY A 31 -10.23 19.98 -4.22
N ALA A 32 -10.55 18.69 -4.33
CA ALA A 32 -10.93 17.86 -3.18
C ALA A 32 -9.76 17.68 -2.19
N PRO A 33 -10.03 17.41 -0.90
CA PRO A 33 -8.98 17.11 0.07
C PRO A 33 -8.09 15.94 -0.37
N ALA A 34 -6.78 16.08 -0.19
CA ALA A 34 -5.77 15.05 -0.45
C ALA A 34 -4.94 14.83 0.82
N PRO A 35 -5.47 14.09 1.82
CA PRO A 35 -4.86 13.94 3.13
C PRO A 35 -3.64 12.99 3.09
N PHE A 36 -2.50 13.49 2.61
CA PHE A 36 -1.22 12.79 2.78
C PHE A 36 -0.90 12.64 4.28
N ARG A 37 -0.41 11.47 4.66
CA ARG A 37 0.06 11.18 6.02
C ARG A 37 1.33 10.34 5.99
N GLY A 38 2.08 10.37 7.09
CA GLY A 38 3.32 9.60 7.24
C GLY A 38 4.28 9.75 6.06
N THR A 39 4.80 8.61 5.60
CA THR A 39 5.78 8.50 4.51
C THR A 39 5.13 8.42 3.11
N ALA A 40 3.83 8.67 2.99
CA ALA A 40 3.12 8.60 1.70
C ALA A 40 3.78 9.50 0.64
N VAL A 41 4.07 8.91 -0.52
CA VAL A 41 4.63 9.62 -1.68
C VAL A 41 3.52 9.94 -2.67
N SER A 42 2.55 9.04 -2.83
CA SER A 42 1.38 9.27 -3.69
C SER A 42 0.06 9.00 -2.97
N LEU A 43 -1.00 9.62 -3.49
CA LEU A 43 -2.38 9.47 -3.05
C LEU A 43 -3.28 9.40 -4.29
N VAL A 44 -4.20 8.45 -4.32
CA VAL A 44 -5.27 8.41 -5.33
C VAL A 44 -6.48 9.16 -4.80
N CYS A 45 -6.87 10.24 -5.48
CA CYS A 45 -8.02 11.04 -5.08
C CYS A 45 -9.32 10.24 -5.25
N GLU A 46 -10.05 10.03 -4.16
CA GLU A 46 -11.31 9.28 -4.14
C GLU A 46 -12.42 9.93 -4.98
N TYR A 47 -12.31 11.23 -5.30
CA TYR A 47 -13.34 11.99 -6.03
C TYR A 47 -13.16 11.94 -7.55
N CYS A 48 -11.91 12.03 -8.05
CA CYS A 48 -11.63 12.12 -9.48
C CYS A 48 -10.68 11.03 -10.00
N ASN A 49 -10.21 10.13 -9.15
CA ASN A 49 -9.26 9.05 -9.46
C ASN A 49 -7.90 9.53 -9.97
N SER A 50 -7.54 10.79 -9.72
CA SER A 50 -6.22 11.33 -10.05
C SER A 50 -5.17 10.82 -9.06
N THR A 51 -4.04 10.33 -9.57
CA THR A 51 -2.83 10.08 -8.77
C THR A 51 -2.12 11.40 -8.54
N VAL A 52 -2.09 11.81 -7.28
CA VAL A 52 -1.38 12.98 -6.78
C VAL A 52 -0.07 12.50 -6.17
N VAL A 53 1.05 13.13 -6.51
CA VAL A 53 2.36 12.86 -5.90
C VAL A 53 2.80 14.07 -5.10
N ARG A 54 3.34 13.81 -3.90
CA ARG A 54 3.92 14.80 -3.00
C ARG A 54 5.42 14.95 -3.26
N THR A 55 5.87 16.17 -3.58
CA THR A 55 7.27 16.54 -3.75
C THR A 55 7.63 17.59 -2.69
N GLY A 56 8.06 17.14 -1.50
CA GLY A 56 8.27 18.03 -0.37
C GLY A 56 6.95 18.59 0.15
N VAL A 57 6.75 19.91 0.04
CA VAL A 57 5.50 20.60 0.40
C VAL A 57 4.52 20.75 -0.76
N ASP A 58 4.99 20.54 -2.00
CA ASP A 58 4.18 20.68 -3.21
C ASP A 58 3.54 19.34 -3.62
N VAL A 59 2.48 19.42 -4.42
CA VAL A 59 1.88 18.26 -5.07
C VAL A 59 1.73 18.45 -6.57
N ARG A 60 1.92 17.35 -7.33
CA ARG A 60 1.72 17.31 -8.79
C ARG A 60 0.81 16.17 -9.21
N LEU A 61 0.14 16.36 -10.34
CA LEU A 61 -0.62 15.31 -11.01
C LEU A 61 0.34 14.43 -11.83
N VAL A 62 0.23 13.11 -11.67
CA VAL A 62 1.05 12.14 -12.43
C VAL A 62 0.22 11.31 -13.40
N GLY A 63 -1.08 11.17 -13.12
CA GLY A 63 -2.00 10.52 -14.04
C GLY A 63 -3.37 10.31 -13.42
N GLN A 64 -4.22 9.57 -14.12
CA GLN A 64 -5.50 9.11 -13.62
C GLN A 64 -5.49 7.58 -13.63
N VAL A 65 -5.87 6.96 -12.51
CA VAL A 65 -5.90 5.50 -12.42
C VAL A 65 -7.18 4.95 -13.04
N SER A 66 -7.06 3.79 -13.67
CA SER A 66 -8.23 3.08 -14.18
C SER A 66 -8.98 2.40 -13.04
N ALA A 67 -10.31 2.48 -13.04
CA ALA A 67 -11.19 1.90 -12.03
C ALA A 67 -10.81 0.45 -11.67
N LEU A 68 -10.52 0.18 -10.40
CA LEU A 68 -10.09 -1.14 -9.91
C LEU A 68 -11.11 -2.22 -10.31
N VAL A 69 -10.61 -3.40 -10.66
CA VAL A 69 -11.50 -4.56 -10.90
C VAL A 69 -11.91 -5.11 -9.55
N ASP A 70 -13.21 -5.31 -9.34
CA ASP A 70 -13.70 -6.04 -8.19
C ASP A 70 -13.28 -7.51 -8.33
N ASN A 71 -12.31 -7.92 -7.51
CA ASN A 71 -11.79 -9.28 -7.47
C ASN A 71 -12.29 -10.06 -6.23
N GLY A 72 -13.34 -9.57 -5.57
CA GLY A 72 -13.92 -10.22 -4.40
C GLY A 72 -13.09 -10.10 -3.12
N SER A 73 -12.10 -9.20 -3.08
CA SER A 73 -11.32 -8.97 -1.86
C SER A 73 -12.21 -8.42 -0.73
N PRO A 74 -12.18 -9.01 0.47
CA PRO A 74 -12.92 -8.50 1.63
C PRO A 74 -12.23 -7.28 2.26
N ILE A 75 -10.96 -7.02 1.93
CA ILE A 75 -10.18 -5.96 2.56
C ILE A 75 -10.61 -4.61 1.98
N ILE A 76 -10.66 -3.59 2.83
CA ILE A 76 -10.98 -2.21 2.46
C ILE A 76 -10.00 -1.23 3.12
N LEU A 77 -9.87 -0.03 2.55
CA LEU A 77 -9.12 1.05 3.19
C LEU A 77 -9.68 1.35 4.58
N GLY A 78 -8.79 1.67 5.52
CA GLY A 78 -9.14 1.90 6.92
C GLY A 78 -9.37 0.63 7.74
N SER A 79 -9.29 -0.57 7.14
CA SER A 79 -9.25 -1.82 7.92
C SER A 79 -8.07 -1.81 8.88
N ARG A 80 -8.24 -2.33 10.09
CA ARG A 80 -7.24 -2.37 11.16
C ARG A 80 -7.06 -3.77 11.66
N GLY A 81 -5.84 -4.10 12.03
CA GLY A 81 -5.48 -5.42 12.56
C GLY A 81 -4.21 -5.34 13.39
N ARG A 82 -3.65 -6.50 13.74
CA ARG A 82 -2.35 -6.62 14.39
C ARG A 82 -1.52 -7.69 13.68
N HIS A 83 -0.31 -7.33 13.27
CA HIS A 83 0.67 -8.32 12.85
C HIS A 83 1.49 -8.68 14.09
N ARG A 84 1.32 -9.91 14.57
CA ARG A 84 1.80 -10.31 15.90
C ARG A 84 1.24 -9.37 16.97
N THR A 85 2.09 -8.67 17.69
CA THR A 85 1.67 -7.71 18.73
C THR A 85 1.49 -6.29 18.21
N LEU A 86 1.86 -5.98 16.98
CA LEU A 86 1.93 -4.60 16.50
C LEU A 86 0.70 -4.22 15.67
N PRO A 87 -0.10 -3.23 16.12
CA PRO A 87 -1.25 -2.75 15.37
C PRO A 87 -0.86 -2.07 14.05
N PHE A 88 -1.74 -2.20 13.06
CA PHE A 88 -1.64 -1.54 11.76
C PHE A 88 -3.01 -1.07 11.24
N GLU A 89 -2.98 -0.17 10.27
CA GLU A 89 -4.11 0.25 9.43
C GLU A 89 -3.77 0.03 7.95
N VAL A 90 -4.76 -0.42 7.16
CA VAL A 90 -4.71 -0.51 5.70
C VAL A 90 -4.90 0.89 5.14
N ALA A 91 -3.82 1.46 4.61
CA ALA A 91 -3.75 2.86 4.18
C ALA A 91 -3.86 3.04 2.66
N GLY A 92 -3.56 1.99 1.90
CA GLY A 92 -3.65 2.01 0.45
C GLY A 92 -3.78 0.62 -0.13
N ARG A 93 -4.00 0.57 -1.44
CA ARG A 93 -4.04 -0.65 -2.22
C ARG A 93 -3.44 -0.38 -3.58
N LEU A 94 -2.65 -1.32 -4.03
CA LEU A 94 -2.23 -1.47 -5.40
C LEU A 94 -2.92 -2.71 -5.98
N GLN A 95 -3.51 -2.59 -7.16
CA GLN A 95 -3.92 -3.75 -7.96
C GLN A 95 -2.95 -3.90 -9.13
N VAL A 96 -2.41 -5.11 -9.26
CA VAL A 96 -1.50 -5.47 -10.34
C VAL A 96 -2.07 -6.63 -11.12
N ARG A 97 -1.64 -6.72 -12.38
CA ARG A 97 -2.04 -7.78 -13.32
C ARG A 97 -0.83 -8.49 -13.88
N TYR A 98 -0.98 -9.78 -14.11
CA TYR A 98 -0.06 -10.60 -14.88
C TYR A 98 -0.86 -11.46 -15.86
N GLY A 99 -0.18 -12.23 -16.70
CA GLY A 99 -0.82 -12.97 -17.79
C GLY A 99 -1.96 -13.93 -17.36
N ARG A 100 -2.04 -14.30 -16.08
CA ARG A 100 -3.04 -15.27 -15.57
C ARG A 100 -4.03 -14.69 -14.56
N GLY A 101 -3.98 -13.39 -14.25
CA GLY A 101 -4.94 -12.80 -13.32
C GLY A 101 -4.49 -11.48 -12.70
N THR A 102 -5.18 -11.10 -11.63
CA THR A 102 -4.90 -9.90 -10.83
C THR A 102 -4.78 -10.27 -9.36
N TRP A 103 -3.96 -9.54 -8.62
CA TRP A 103 -3.92 -9.60 -7.17
C TRP A 103 -3.83 -8.19 -6.59
N ASN A 104 -4.04 -8.10 -5.28
CA ASN A 104 -3.95 -6.85 -4.54
C ASN A 104 -2.72 -6.88 -3.62
N GLU A 105 -2.07 -5.73 -3.52
CA GLU A 105 -1.06 -5.43 -2.50
C GLU A 105 -1.62 -4.30 -1.63
N TRP A 106 -1.95 -4.59 -0.39
CA TRP A 106 -2.52 -3.64 0.55
C TRP A 106 -1.41 -2.99 1.36
N PHE A 107 -1.27 -1.67 1.24
CA PHE A 107 -0.25 -0.92 1.96
C PHE A 107 -0.67 -0.74 3.43
N LEU A 108 0.22 -1.13 4.34
CA LEU A 108 0.00 -1.10 5.78
C LEU A 108 0.87 -0.02 6.44
N GLU A 109 0.25 0.78 7.31
CA GLU A 109 0.95 1.66 8.24
C GLU A 109 0.84 1.08 9.65
N PHE A 110 1.99 0.84 10.29
CA PHE A 110 2.06 0.36 11.66
C PHE A 110 2.13 1.52 12.65
N VAL A 111 1.64 1.29 13.88
CA VAL A 111 1.63 2.34 14.92
C VAL A 111 3.01 2.78 15.39
N ASP A 112 4.05 2.00 15.10
CA ASP A 112 5.46 2.38 15.37
C ASP A 112 6.05 3.28 14.26
N GLY A 113 5.25 3.67 13.26
CA GLY A 113 5.65 4.52 12.15
C GLY A 113 6.34 3.77 11.01
N THR A 114 6.55 2.46 11.14
CA THR A 114 7.05 1.64 10.03
C THR A 114 5.90 1.16 9.14
N VAL A 115 6.25 0.52 8.03
CA VAL A 115 5.28 0.13 6.99
C VAL A 115 5.38 -1.36 6.65
N GLY A 116 4.41 -1.86 5.90
CA GLY A 116 4.44 -3.19 5.31
C GLY A 116 3.39 -3.36 4.22
N TRP A 117 3.26 -4.58 3.74
CA TRP A 117 2.31 -4.95 2.69
C TRP A 117 1.55 -6.20 3.12
N LEU A 118 0.26 -6.23 2.81
CA LEU A 118 -0.56 -7.44 2.87
C LEU A 118 -0.88 -7.86 1.44
N ALA A 119 -0.31 -8.97 1.01
CA ALA A 119 -0.62 -9.55 -0.30
C ALA A 119 -1.94 -10.30 -0.23
N ASP A 120 -2.82 -10.06 -1.19
CA ASP A 120 -4.11 -10.74 -1.36
C ASP A 120 -4.18 -11.33 -2.76
N ALA A 121 -3.83 -12.61 -2.83
CA ALA A 121 -3.74 -13.38 -4.06
C ALA A 121 -4.70 -14.57 -3.99
N GLN A 122 -5.93 -14.37 -4.50
CA GLN A 122 -6.95 -15.42 -4.60
C GLN A 122 -7.31 -16.05 -3.24
N GLY A 123 -7.43 -15.22 -2.20
CA GLY A 123 -7.78 -15.68 -0.85
C GLY A 123 -6.60 -16.26 -0.06
N GLN A 124 -5.39 -16.27 -0.63
CA GLN A 124 -4.16 -16.48 0.14
C GLN A 124 -3.61 -15.12 0.57
N TYR A 125 -3.29 -15.02 1.86
CA TYR A 125 -2.80 -13.79 2.45
C TYR A 125 -1.42 -13.98 3.06
N SER A 126 -0.59 -12.94 2.93
CA SER A 126 0.66 -12.82 3.67
C SER A 126 0.84 -11.37 4.10
N ILE A 127 1.54 -11.15 5.21
CA ILE A 127 2.01 -9.83 5.60
C ILE A 127 3.53 -9.86 5.54
N VAL A 128 4.12 -8.88 4.86
CA VAL A 128 5.56 -8.70 4.75
C VAL A 128 5.98 -7.28 5.07
N ARG A 129 7.20 -7.11 5.57
CA ARG A 129 7.78 -5.79 5.89
C ARG A 129 9.16 -5.67 5.27
N PRO A 130 9.55 -4.47 4.80
CA PRO A 130 10.84 -4.27 4.19
C PRO A 130 11.96 -4.56 5.19
N LYS A 131 13.04 -5.16 4.69
CA LYS A 131 14.31 -5.38 5.39
C LYS A 131 15.40 -4.58 4.71
N ASP A 132 16.51 -4.37 5.43
CA ASP A 132 17.68 -3.71 4.88
C ASP A 132 18.23 -4.52 3.68
N PRO A 133 18.46 -3.91 2.50
CA PRO A 133 18.97 -4.63 1.33
C PRO A 133 20.27 -5.40 1.57
N SER A 134 21.07 -5.04 2.58
CA SER A 134 22.27 -5.78 2.98
C SER A 134 22.01 -7.23 3.41
N VAL A 135 20.77 -7.60 3.76
CA VAL A 135 20.44 -8.99 4.07
C VAL A 135 20.49 -9.89 2.84
N VAL A 136 20.27 -9.33 1.63
CA VAL A 136 20.32 -10.06 0.35
C VAL A 136 21.48 -9.66 -0.57
N ALA A 137 22.18 -8.55 -0.27
CA ALA A 137 23.25 -8.02 -1.11
C ALA A 137 24.33 -9.08 -1.43
N GLY A 138 24.49 -9.41 -2.71
CA GLY A 138 25.45 -10.41 -3.20
C GLY A 138 25.11 -11.87 -2.83
N ARG A 139 23.96 -12.13 -2.20
CA ARG A 139 23.52 -13.46 -1.75
C ARG A 139 22.36 -14.02 -2.56
N VAL A 140 21.63 -13.17 -3.28
CA VAL A 140 20.54 -13.57 -4.17
C VAL A 140 20.93 -13.28 -5.62
N PRO A 141 20.51 -14.12 -6.58
CA PRO A 141 20.78 -13.89 -7.98
C PRO A 141 19.99 -12.68 -8.53
N PRO A 142 20.40 -12.11 -9.66
CA PRO A 142 19.59 -11.14 -10.39
C PRO A 142 18.28 -11.77 -10.84
N TYR A 143 17.25 -10.95 -11.06
CA TYR A 143 15.91 -11.43 -11.43
C TYR A 143 15.92 -12.38 -12.65
N ALA A 144 16.78 -12.14 -13.64
CA ALA A 144 16.91 -12.97 -14.83
C ALA A 144 17.40 -14.41 -14.55
N ALA A 145 18.14 -14.61 -13.46
CA ALA A 145 18.72 -15.89 -13.06
C ALA A 145 17.98 -16.55 -11.88
N LEU A 146 16.85 -15.99 -11.45
CA LEU A 146 15.94 -16.66 -10.52
C LEU A 146 15.08 -17.69 -11.26
N ASP A 147 14.95 -18.87 -10.65
CA ASP A 147 14.04 -19.92 -11.08
C ASP A 147 13.20 -20.42 -9.91
N VAL A 148 11.97 -20.85 -10.22
CA VAL A 148 11.10 -21.54 -9.26
C VAL A 148 11.80 -22.83 -8.82
N ASN A 149 11.62 -23.19 -7.55
CA ASN A 149 12.30 -24.28 -6.83
C ASN A 149 13.75 -23.98 -6.43
N MET A 150 14.30 -22.80 -6.73
CA MET A 150 15.59 -22.39 -6.18
C MET A 150 15.48 -22.16 -4.67
N VAL A 151 16.41 -22.72 -3.89
CA VAL A 151 16.51 -22.51 -2.43
C VAL A 151 17.47 -21.35 -2.18
N LEU A 152 17.02 -20.35 -1.43
CA LEU A 152 17.81 -19.19 -1.03
C LEU A 152 17.85 -19.06 0.50
N GLN A 153 18.93 -18.44 1.00
CA GLN A 153 19.09 -18.08 2.40
C GLN A 153 18.91 -16.57 2.54
N ILE A 154 17.83 -16.13 3.19
CA ILE A 154 17.45 -14.71 3.32
C ILE A 154 17.07 -14.42 4.77
N ASP A 155 17.77 -13.48 5.41
CA ASP A 155 17.49 -13.07 6.80
C ASP A 155 17.45 -14.25 7.81
N GLY A 156 18.31 -15.25 7.57
CA GLY A 156 18.38 -16.49 8.38
C GLY A 156 17.30 -17.53 8.06
N ILE A 157 16.48 -17.29 7.04
CA ILE A 157 15.41 -18.18 6.58
C ILE A 157 15.89 -18.93 5.34
N GLU A 158 15.82 -20.26 5.38
CA GLU A 158 15.87 -21.09 4.18
C GLU A 158 14.49 -21.06 3.51
N ALA A 159 14.42 -20.49 2.31
CA ALA A 159 13.16 -20.33 1.58
C ALA A 159 13.30 -20.80 0.14
N VAL A 160 12.25 -21.41 -0.39
CA VAL A 160 12.17 -21.84 -1.79
C VAL A 160 11.42 -20.80 -2.61
N VAL A 161 11.93 -20.46 -3.79
CA VAL A 161 11.22 -19.62 -4.76
C VAL A 161 9.99 -20.39 -5.26
N VAL A 162 8.80 -19.89 -4.95
CA VAL A 162 7.52 -20.50 -5.36
C VAL A 162 6.86 -19.76 -6.51
N ASP A 163 7.18 -18.49 -6.69
CA ASP A 163 6.70 -17.69 -7.80
C ASP A 163 7.75 -16.66 -8.23
N ARG A 164 7.80 -16.40 -9.54
CA ARG A 164 8.62 -15.36 -10.16
C ARG A 164 7.81 -14.73 -11.28
N ARG A 165 7.52 -13.43 -11.19
CA ARG A 165 6.67 -12.76 -12.17
C ARG A 165 7.00 -11.29 -12.37
N GLY A 166 6.77 -10.85 -13.60
CA GLY A 166 6.56 -9.45 -13.94
C GLY A 166 5.07 -9.11 -13.83
N ALA A 167 4.77 -7.97 -13.23
CA ALA A 167 3.42 -7.49 -12.97
C ALA A 167 3.24 -6.09 -13.53
N ALA A 168 2.15 -5.85 -14.27
CA ALA A 168 1.79 -4.50 -14.71
C ALA A 168 0.88 -3.84 -13.68
N TYR A 169 1.17 -2.57 -13.37
CA TYR A 169 0.30 -1.69 -12.62
C TYR A 169 -1.06 -1.58 -13.32
N LYS A 170 -2.13 -1.87 -12.58
CA LYS A 170 -3.50 -1.71 -13.06
C LYS A 170 -4.10 -0.43 -12.47
N GLY A 171 -4.00 -0.25 -11.17
CA GLY A 171 -4.60 0.87 -10.47
C GLY A 171 -4.27 0.85 -8.99
N ALA A 172 -4.69 1.89 -8.28
CA ALA A 172 -4.51 2.00 -6.84
C ALA A 172 -5.68 2.76 -6.21
N GLU A 173 -5.76 2.68 -4.88
CA GLU A 173 -6.61 3.51 -4.03
C GLU A 173 -5.87 3.84 -2.72
N GLY A 174 -6.23 4.95 -2.07
CA GLY A 174 -5.57 5.40 -0.83
C GLY A 174 -4.17 5.97 -1.06
N ILE A 175 -3.29 5.82 -0.06
CA ILE A 175 -1.91 6.32 -0.09
C ILE A 175 -0.89 5.22 -0.37
N LEU A 176 0.21 5.56 -1.06
CA LEU A 176 1.30 4.62 -1.37
C LEU A 176 2.68 5.23 -1.07
N PRO A 177 3.69 4.41 -0.73
CA PRO A 177 5.03 4.88 -0.35
C PRO A 177 5.94 5.16 -1.56
N PHE A 178 5.41 5.14 -2.78
CA PHE A 178 6.14 5.42 -4.02
C PHE A 178 5.26 6.18 -5.03
N GLU A 179 5.86 6.66 -6.12
CA GLU A 179 5.14 7.27 -7.23
C GLU A 179 4.43 6.19 -8.07
N ALA A 180 3.13 6.05 -7.88
CA ALA A 180 2.31 5.04 -8.56
C ALA A 180 1.92 5.47 -9.98
N GLU A 181 2.88 5.41 -10.91
CA GLU A 181 2.66 5.82 -12.29
C GLU A 181 1.85 4.78 -13.09
N PRO A 182 0.78 5.18 -13.80
CA PRO A 182 0.06 4.28 -14.69
C PRO A 182 0.98 3.64 -15.76
N GLY A 183 0.88 2.32 -15.91
CA GLY A 183 1.69 1.57 -16.88
C GLY A 183 3.04 1.10 -16.34
N MET A 184 3.41 1.47 -15.11
CA MET A 184 4.59 0.92 -14.43
C MET A 184 4.51 -0.61 -14.37
N SER A 185 5.64 -1.29 -14.55
CA SER A 185 5.75 -2.74 -14.36
C SER A 185 6.78 -3.04 -13.29
N PHE A 186 6.50 -4.05 -12.47
CA PHE A 186 7.34 -4.51 -11.37
C PHE A 186 7.79 -5.93 -11.61
N TYR A 187 8.96 -6.28 -11.11
CA TYR A 187 9.51 -7.63 -11.19
C TYR A 187 9.75 -8.13 -9.77
N GLY A 188 9.19 -9.29 -9.45
CA GLY A 188 9.30 -9.84 -8.11
C GLY A 188 9.37 -11.35 -8.10
N ALA A 189 9.82 -11.87 -6.97
CA ALA A 189 9.78 -13.30 -6.67
C ALA A 189 9.30 -13.51 -5.24
N ASP A 190 8.38 -14.45 -5.08
CA ASP A 190 7.86 -14.87 -3.78
C ASP A 190 8.51 -16.19 -3.38
N LEU A 191 8.90 -16.27 -2.12
CA LEU A 191 9.52 -17.44 -1.51
C LEU A 191 8.76 -17.87 -0.27
N ARG A 192 8.80 -19.17 0.01
CA ARG A 192 8.19 -19.76 1.21
C ARG A 192 9.24 -20.53 2.02
N GLY A 193 9.25 -20.27 3.32
CA GLY A 193 9.97 -21.06 4.30
C GLY A 193 9.16 -22.27 4.78
N TRP A 194 9.76 -23.05 5.68
CA TRP A 194 9.20 -24.32 6.16
C TRP A 194 8.12 -24.17 7.24
N ASN A 195 8.10 -23.05 7.99
CA ASN A 195 7.22 -22.83 9.13
C ASN A 195 6.22 -21.68 8.89
N GLY A 196 5.86 -21.43 7.63
CA GLY A 196 4.93 -20.37 7.24
C GLY A 196 5.58 -19.03 6.94
N GLU A 197 6.92 -18.95 6.97
CA GLU A 197 7.64 -17.75 6.54
C GLU A 197 7.34 -17.45 5.07
N PHE A 198 7.19 -16.17 4.77
CA PHE A 198 6.97 -15.67 3.42
C PHE A 198 7.94 -14.52 3.15
N VAL A 199 8.58 -14.55 1.99
CA VAL A 199 9.55 -13.54 1.57
C VAL A 199 9.18 -13.09 0.16
N SER A 200 9.16 -11.78 -0.07
CA SER A 200 9.07 -11.22 -1.41
C SER A 200 10.35 -10.44 -1.71
N LEU A 201 10.97 -10.73 -2.85
CA LEU A 201 12.08 -9.96 -3.39
C LEU A 201 11.53 -9.01 -4.46
N ASP A 202 11.58 -7.71 -4.19
CA ASP A 202 11.18 -6.67 -5.14
C ASP A 202 12.40 -6.18 -5.94
N TYR A 203 12.44 -6.52 -7.23
CA TYR A 203 13.50 -6.09 -8.15
C TYR A 203 13.18 -4.75 -8.83
N GLY A 204 12.08 -4.09 -8.44
CA GLY A 204 11.65 -2.80 -8.96
C GLY A 204 11.21 -2.90 -10.42
N THR A 205 11.46 -1.83 -11.18
CA THR A 205 10.96 -1.65 -12.55
C THR A 205 11.94 -2.10 -13.64
N ASN A 206 13.14 -2.53 -13.26
CA ASN A 206 14.18 -2.99 -14.18
C ASN A 206 14.38 -4.50 -14.03
N PRO A 207 14.04 -5.33 -15.04
CA PRO A 207 14.19 -6.78 -14.94
C PRO A 207 15.66 -7.24 -14.90
N ASN A 208 16.61 -6.35 -15.19
CA ASN A 208 18.04 -6.62 -15.08
C ASN A 208 18.63 -6.15 -13.74
N HIS A 209 17.80 -5.69 -12.81
CA HIS A 209 18.24 -5.28 -11.49
C HIS A 209 18.78 -6.48 -10.70
N ALA A 210 19.91 -6.30 -10.02
CA ALA A 210 20.57 -7.34 -9.24
C ALA A 210 20.43 -7.17 -7.73
N SER A 211 19.82 -6.07 -7.28
CA SER A 211 19.76 -5.70 -5.85
C SER A 211 18.30 -5.55 -5.40
N PRO A 212 17.57 -6.65 -5.19
CA PRO A 212 16.18 -6.53 -4.77
C PRO A 212 16.06 -5.92 -3.37
N VAL A 213 14.92 -5.28 -3.10
CA VAL A 213 14.51 -4.97 -1.74
C VAL A 213 13.82 -6.21 -1.16
N PRO A 214 14.35 -6.80 -0.06
CA PRO A 214 13.72 -7.93 0.57
C PRO A 214 12.59 -7.49 1.48
N TYR A 215 11.45 -8.15 1.36
CA TYR A 215 10.34 -8.04 2.28
C TYR A 215 10.16 -9.39 2.96
N VAL A 216 10.11 -9.40 4.29
CA VAL A 216 10.05 -10.65 5.08
C VAL A 216 8.86 -10.59 6.03
N GLY A 217 8.16 -11.71 6.15
CA GLY A 217 7.08 -11.91 7.10
C GLY A 217 6.52 -13.32 7.02
N GLU A 218 5.21 -13.46 6.98
CA GLU A 218 4.53 -14.74 7.14
C GLU A 218 3.22 -14.81 6.36
N ALA A 219 2.84 -16.02 5.96
CA ALA A 219 1.47 -16.31 5.55
C ALA A 219 0.54 -16.16 6.75
N ILE A 220 -0.67 -15.63 6.53
CA ILE A 220 -1.63 -15.33 7.60
C ILE A 220 -3.05 -15.69 7.19
N GLU A 221 -3.92 -15.89 8.19
CA GLU A 221 -5.35 -15.80 8.01
C GLU A 221 -5.86 -14.42 8.47
N LEU A 222 -6.81 -13.81 7.75
CA LEU A 222 -7.35 -12.48 8.11
C LEU A 222 -7.95 -12.45 9.52
N ALA A 223 -8.51 -13.57 9.97
CA ALA A 223 -9.04 -13.74 11.32
C ALA A 223 -7.93 -13.73 12.39
N GLU A 224 -6.76 -14.30 12.11
CA GLU A 224 -5.64 -14.37 13.06
C GLU A 224 -5.06 -12.99 13.34
N VAL A 225 -5.03 -12.12 12.33
CA VAL A 225 -4.59 -10.72 12.48
C VAL A 225 -5.73 -9.80 12.98
N GLY A 226 -6.92 -10.35 13.19
CA GLY A 226 -8.10 -9.63 13.66
C GLY A 226 -8.50 -8.46 12.75
N LEU A 227 -8.39 -8.63 11.43
CA LEU A 227 -8.62 -7.55 10.47
C LEU A 227 -10.09 -7.11 10.45
N HIS A 228 -10.36 -5.82 10.68
CA HIS A 228 -11.71 -5.26 10.71
C HIS A 228 -11.73 -3.74 10.43
N PRO A 229 -12.81 -3.18 9.89
CA PRO A 229 -13.92 -3.88 9.25
C PRO A 229 -13.48 -4.56 7.96
N LEU A 230 -14.24 -5.55 7.50
CA LEU A 230 -14.10 -6.15 6.18
C LEU A 230 -15.38 -5.89 5.38
N ARG A 231 -15.27 -5.77 4.06
CA ARG A 231 -16.42 -5.73 3.16
C ARG A 231 -17.25 -7.00 3.38
N GLN A 232 -18.56 -6.82 3.54
CA GLN A 232 -19.50 -7.93 3.65
C GLN A 232 -20.03 -8.28 2.27
N PHE A 233 -20.15 -9.58 1.99
CA PHE A 233 -20.80 -10.10 0.78
C PHE A 233 -22.04 -10.89 1.18
N GLU A 234 -23.07 -10.86 0.35
CA GLU A 234 -24.27 -11.68 0.57
C GLU A 234 -23.87 -13.17 0.59
N GLY A 235 -24.26 -13.89 1.66
CA GLY A 235 -23.87 -15.28 1.89
C GLY A 235 -22.46 -15.49 2.49
N TRP A 236 -21.64 -14.45 2.60
CA TRP A 236 -20.34 -14.50 3.26
C TRP A 236 -20.44 -13.93 4.69
N ARG A 237 -20.18 -14.78 5.69
CA ARG A 237 -20.06 -14.35 7.08
C ARG A 237 -18.60 -14.50 7.52
N PHE A 238 -17.92 -13.38 7.71
CA PHE A 238 -16.65 -13.39 8.44
C PHE A 238 -16.91 -13.80 9.89
N THR A 239 -16.48 -15.00 10.27
CA THR A 239 -16.63 -15.50 11.66
C THR A 239 -15.45 -15.12 12.56
N GLY A 240 -14.54 -14.28 12.06
CA GLY A 240 -13.20 -14.06 12.61
C GLY A 240 -12.96 -12.81 13.46
N TRP A 241 -14.00 -12.17 14.02
CA TRP A 241 -13.81 -11.14 15.06
C TRP A 241 -14.87 -11.28 16.14
N GLN A 242 -14.50 -11.91 17.27
CA GLN A 242 -15.29 -11.85 18.50
C GLN A 242 -14.87 -10.61 19.30
N GLY A 243 -15.06 -9.42 18.73
CA GLY A 243 -15.07 -8.23 19.57
C GLY A 243 -16.25 -8.32 20.53
N GLN A 244 -15.99 -8.08 21.81
CA GLN A 244 -17.08 -7.95 22.77
C GLN A 244 -18.04 -6.85 22.31
N PRO A 245 -19.37 -7.09 22.30
CA PRO A 245 -20.33 -6.03 22.05
C PRO A 245 -20.17 -4.95 23.11
N GLY A 246 -19.77 -3.73 22.72
CA GLY A 246 -19.87 -2.55 23.59
C GLY A 246 -18.63 -1.69 23.84
N GLN A 247 -17.47 -1.95 23.22
CA GLN A 247 -16.34 -1.01 23.30
C GLN A 247 -16.25 -0.12 22.07
N SER A 248 -16.78 1.11 22.18
CA SER A 248 -16.44 2.21 21.27
C SER A 248 -14.97 2.59 21.48
N PRO A 249 -14.18 2.81 20.42
CA PRO A 249 -12.81 3.32 20.58
C PRO A 249 -12.86 4.76 21.10
N ARG A 250 -12.08 5.04 22.14
CA ARG A 250 -11.62 6.41 22.42
C ARG A 250 -10.40 6.70 21.56
#